data_AF-A0A661QL00-F1
#
_entry.id   AF-A0A661QL00-F1
#
_cell.length_a   1.000
_cell.length_b   1.000
_cell.length_c   1.000
_cell.angle_alpha   90.00
_cell.angle_beta   90.00
_cell.angle_gamma   90.00
#
_symmetry.space_group_name_H-M   'P 1'
#
loop_
_entity.id
_entity.type
_entity.pdbx_description
1 polymer ?
#
loop_
_entity_poly.entity_id
_entity_poly.type
_entity_poly.pdbx_seq_one_letter_code
_entity_poly.pdbx_strand_id
1 'polypeptide(L)'
;MTIINLDLYDFPKLYTNKEHMSKLASISGGTSLFTKEELNLLPDSDFALVIKEGAASTRKFPVVDKAHAYVSALMFNKTQDSLPPTIRNKVAANIVKGVAGHTITDNTITKAALTASTKLATIATAVEKRSALKDSDFALVIKTAEETRRLYPIDSEAMCKKAAEYFEENYMRMPVDFRHKFAFALTTKIASEEYDVPIPDIVHSYHSNSFNPLIEHELIAREQSAKEASIKQAYALLRKQYTKAHPIKIATLLRGLDKEAGLESSRFFKNAYAAVFGKDTSVKQASDVTIQGNYQFDPSTLQTMPYEKFQGMFTPEDFTELQASPVEGYAALPTIYQEQVANIAQGAM
;
A
#
# COMPACT_ATOMS: atom_id res chain seq x y z
N MET A 1 0.64 -29.09 34.64
CA MET A 1 1.52 -28.58 33.57
C MET A 1 1.12 -29.30 32.29
N THR A 2 0.49 -28.60 31.34
CA THR A 2 0.08 -29.22 30.08
C THR A 2 1.32 -29.49 29.25
N ILE A 3 1.62 -30.76 28.96
CA ILE A 3 2.77 -31.12 28.13
C ILE A 3 2.48 -30.64 26.71
N ILE A 4 3.15 -29.57 26.28
CA ILE A 4 3.03 -29.06 24.91
C ILE A 4 4.00 -29.85 24.04
N ASN A 5 3.45 -30.74 23.21
CA ASN A 5 4.23 -31.54 22.26
C ASN A 5 4.42 -30.74 20.97
N LEU A 6 5.63 -30.21 20.76
CA LEU A 6 5.92 -29.24 19.70
C LEU A 6 6.94 -29.75 18.69
N ASP A 7 7.94 -30.51 19.14
CA ASP A 7 9.00 -30.99 18.26
C ASP A 7 9.03 -32.53 18.20
N LEU A 8 9.95 -33.08 17.39
CA LEU A 8 10.03 -34.53 17.18
C LEU A 8 10.23 -35.29 18.49
N TYR A 9 10.90 -34.65 19.47
CA TYR A 9 11.32 -35.27 20.71
C TYR A 9 10.21 -35.46 21.73
N ASP A 10 9.05 -34.89 21.44
CA ASP A 10 7.83 -35.04 22.21
C ASP A 10 6.95 -36.21 21.75
N PHE A 11 7.30 -36.89 20.65
CA PHE A 11 6.47 -37.93 20.03
C PHE A 11 7.18 -39.29 19.95
N PRO A 12 7.21 -40.09 21.04
CA PRO A 12 7.86 -41.41 21.11
C PRO A 12 7.46 -42.38 19.98
N LYS A 13 6.23 -42.27 19.46
CA LYS A 13 5.70 -43.13 18.40
C LYS A 13 6.21 -42.78 16.99
N LEU A 14 6.73 -41.57 16.78
CA LEU A 14 7.32 -41.18 15.49
C LEU A 14 8.72 -41.80 15.30
N TYR A 15 9.40 -42.17 16.39
CA TYR A 15 10.69 -42.87 16.40
C TYR A 15 10.62 -44.34 15.96
N THR A 16 9.47 -44.98 16.15
CA THR A 16 9.29 -46.39 15.82
C THR A 16 8.92 -46.64 14.37
N ASN A 17 8.64 -45.59 13.59
CA ASN A 17 8.32 -45.71 12.16
C ASN A 17 9.62 -45.73 11.32
N LYS A 18 10.01 -46.93 10.88
CA LYS A 18 11.21 -47.18 10.06
C LYS A 18 11.29 -46.33 8.80
N GLU A 19 10.16 -45.98 8.18
CA GLU A 19 10.14 -45.20 6.94
C GLU A 19 10.53 -43.74 7.18
N HIS A 20 10.03 -43.13 8.26
CA HIS A 20 10.42 -41.78 8.67
C HIS A 20 11.88 -41.73 9.14
N MET A 21 12.34 -42.72 9.90
CA MET A 21 13.72 -42.80 10.35
C MET A 21 14.70 -43.03 9.20
N SER A 22 14.34 -43.85 8.21
CA SER A 22 15.16 -44.04 6.99
C SER A 22 15.29 -42.76 6.17
N LYS A 23 14.21 -41.97 6.07
CA LYS A 23 14.23 -40.69 5.37
C LYS A 23 15.05 -39.64 6.12
N LEU A 24 14.93 -39.60 7.45
CA LEU A 24 15.74 -38.75 8.31
C LEU A 24 17.24 -39.09 8.25
N ALA A 25 17.58 -40.39 8.32
CA ALA A 25 18.97 -40.87 8.21
C ALA A 25 19.62 -40.54 6.86
N SER A 26 18.82 -40.57 5.77
CA SER A 26 19.30 -40.19 4.44
C SER A 26 19.55 -38.69 4.27
N ILE A 27 18.88 -37.86 5.07
CA ILE A 27 19.01 -36.39 5.04
C ILE A 27 20.09 -35.92 6.04
N SER A 28 20.29 -36.63 7.14
CA SER A 28 21.27 -36.31 8.16
C SER A 28 22.68 -36.82 7.86
N GLY A 29 22.90 -37.55 6.76
CA GLY A 29 24.20 -38.17 6.48
C GLY A 29 24.56 -39.27 7.49
N GLY A 30 23.56 -39.89 8.11
CA GLY A 30 23.74 -40.95 9.11
C GLY A 30 23.76 -40.48 10.57
N THR A 31 23.60 -39.18 10.86
CA THR A 31 23.53 -38.71 12.26
C THR A 31 22.28 -39.25 12.94
N SER A 32 22.46 -39.94 14.07
CA SER A 32 21.40 -40.41 14.95
C SER A 32 20.71 -39.22 15.63
N LEU A 33 19.38 -39.29 15.79
CA LEU A 33 18.64 -38.35 16.64
C LEU A 33 19.18 -38.44 18.07
N PHE A 34 19.20 -37.31 18.78
CA PHE A 34 19.62 -37.31 20.17
C PHE A 34 18.65 -38.06 21.08
N THR A 35 19.21 -38.75 22.06
CA THR A 35 18.52 -39.16 23.27
C THR A 35 18.13 -37.93 24.10
N LYS A 36 17.22 -38.12 25.06
CA LYS A 36 16.80 -37.03 25.96
C LYS A 36 17.97 -36.54 26.81
N GLU A 37 18.86 -37.45 27.19
CA GLU A 37 20.08 -37.21 27.94
C GLU A 37 21.05 -36.33 27.13
N GLU A 38 21.26 -36.65 25.85
CA GLU A 38 22.09 -35.84 24.95
C GLU A 38 21.51 -34.43 24.72
N LEU A 39 20.18 -34.31 24.56
CA LEU A 39 19.53 -32.99 24.46
C LEU A 39 19.70 -32.14 25.73
N ASN A 40 19.74 -32.76 26.91
CA ASN A 40 19.92 -32.03 28.16
C ASN A 40 21.32 -31.43 28.30
N LEU A 41 22.32 -32.02 27.62
CA LEU A 41 23.70 -31.53 27.60
C LEU A 41 23.91 -30.33 26.68
N LEU A 42 22.99 -30.09 25.74
CA LEU A 42 23.09 -28.97 24.82
C LEU A 42 22.81 -27.62 25.52
N PRO A 43 23.55 -26.55 25.18
CA PRO A 43 23.29 -25.21 25.68
C PRO A 43 21.97 -24.64 25.14
N ASP A 44 21.41 -23.65 25.84
CA ASP A 44 20.18 -22.95 25.42
C ASP A 44 20.29 -22.33 24.00
N SER A 45 21.51 -22.00 23.55
CA SER A 45 21.78 -21.45 22.21
C SER A 45 21.46 -22.42 21.07
N ASP A 46 21.41 -23.72 21.36
CA ASP A 46 21.27 -24.79 20.37
C ASP A 46 19.81 -25.17 20.16
N PHE A 47 18.88 -24.36 20.66
CA PHE A 47 17.44 -24.57 20.52
C PHE A 47 16.77 -23.32 19.96
N ALA A 48 15.85 -23.52 19.03
CA ALA A 48 15.10 -22.40 18.47
C ALA A 48 14.04 -21.85 19.42
N LEU A 49 13.62 -22.64 20.42
CA LEU A 49 12.72 -22.21 21.49
C LEU A 49 13.24 -22.65 22.86
N VAL A 50 13.36 -21.70 23.78
CA VAL A 50 13.59 -21.97 25.21
C VAL A 50 12.54 -21.23 26.01
N ILE A 51 11.74 -21.96 26.78
CA ILE A 51 10.72 -21.45 27.68
C ILE A 51 11.24 -21.62 29.11
N LYS A 52 11.32 -20.53 29.88
CA LYS A 52 11.76 -20.57 31.28
C LYS A 52 10.56 -20.33 32.19
N GLU A 53 10.31 -21.26 33.11
CA GLU A 53 9.26 -21.19 34.12
C GLU A 53 9.90 -21.37 35.50
N GLY A 54 10.28 -20.25 36.12
CA GLY A 54 11.07 -20.26 37.36
C GLY A 54 12.45 -20.90 37.14
N ALA A 55 12.76 -21.93 37.92
CA ALA A 55 13.99 -22.71 37.78
C ALA A 55 13.93 -23.77 36.68
N ALA A 56 12.75 -24.08 36.14
CA ALA A 56 12.57 -25.05 35.07
C ALA A 56 12.77 -24.40 33.70
N SER A 57 13.35 -25.15 32.76
CA SER A 57 13.42 -24.75 31.35
C SER A 57 12.91 -25.86 30.45
N THR A 58 12.13 -25.49 29.44
CA THR A 58 11.69 -26.37 28.37
C THR A 58 12.33 -25.90 27.08
N ARG A 59 13.13 -26.77 26.46
CA ARG A 59 13.84 -26.49 25.21
C ARG A 59 13.16 -27.25 24.08
N LYS A 60 12.91 -26.60 22.94
CA LYS A 60 12.29 -27.20 21.76
C LYS A 60 13.04 -26.81 20.49
N PHE A 61 12.91 -27.66 19.47
CA PHE A 61 13.45 -27.45 18.13
C PHE A 61 14.98 -27.28 18.15
N PRO A 62 15.74 -28.36 18.40
CA PRO A 62 17.20 -28.31 18.38
C PRO A 62 17.72 -27.90 16.99
N VAL A 63 18.75 -27.06 16.98
CA VAL A 63 19.38 -26.45 15.80
C VAL A 63 20.91 -26.51 15.85
N VAL A 64 21.46 -27.40 16.68
CA VAL A 64 22.92 -27.57 16.88
C VAL A 64 23.68 -27.90 15.60
N ASP A 65 23.01 -28.59 14.67
CA ASP A 65 23.56 -28.96 13.39
C ASP A 65 22.49 -28.93 12.29
N LYS A 66 22.94 -29.09 11.05
CA LYS A 66 22.11 -29.09 9.85
C LYS A 66 20.96 -30.11 9.90
N ALA A 67 21.23 -31.31 10.42
CA ALA A 67 20.24 -32.38 10.46
C ALA A 67 19.13 -32.04 11.46
N HIS A 68 19.52 -31.62 12.67
CA HIS A 68 18.60 -31.25 13.74
C HIS A 68 17.78 -30.02 13.35
N ALA A 69 18.39 -29.00 12.75
CA ALA A 69 17.68 -27.81 12.28
C ALA A 69 16.63 -28.16 11.20
N TYR A 70 16.91 -29.12 10.31
CA TYR A 70 15.94 -29.59 9.31
C TYR A 70 14.75 -30.31 9.94
N VAL A 71 15.01 -31.23 10.86
CA VAL A 71 13.94 -31.94 11.61
C VAL A 71 13.07 -30.95 12.37
N SER A 72 13.71 -29.98 13.01
CA SER A 72 13.05 -28.90 13.71
C SER A 72 12.17 -28.06 12.79
N ALA A 73 12.64 -27.73 11.58
CA ALA A 73 11.85 -27.01 10.59
C ALA A 73 10.60 -27.79 10.14
N LEU A 74 10.74 -29.09 9.89
CA LEU A 74 9.63 -29.96 9.50
C LEU A 74 8.57 -30.05 10.61
N MET A 75 9.02 -30.23 11.85
CA MET A 75 8.11 -30.33 12.99
C MET A 75 7.45 -29.00 13.28
N PHE A 76 8.21 -27.91 13.24
CA PHE A 76 7.67 -26.57 13.41
C PHE A 76 6.58 -26.25 12.38
N ASN A 77 6.77 -26.62 11.11
CA ASN A 77 5.75 -26.40 10.09
C ASN A 77 4.43 -27.14 10.41
N LYS A 78 4.51 -28.29 11.07
CA LYS A 78 3.34 -29.08 11.50
C LYS A 78 2.69 -28.57 12.79
N THR A 79 3.47 -27.96 13.69
CA THR A 79 3.02 -27.60 15.04
C THR A 79 2.90 -26.10 15.29
N GLN A 80 3.34 -25.26 14.34
CA GLN A 80 3.36 -23.79 14.48
C GLN A 80 2.02 -23.18 14.84
N ASP A 81 0.90 -23.78 14.41
CA ASP A 81 -0.45 -23.29 14.71
C ASP A 81 -0.82 -23.41 16.19
N SER A 82 -0.12 -24.27 16.92
CA SER A 82 -0.25 -24.40 18.38
C SER A 82 0.55 -23.33 19.15
N LEU A 83 1.32 -22.48 18.46
CA LEU A 83 2.14 -21.44 19.07
C LEU A 83 1.52 -20.04 18.88
N PRO A 84 1.59 -19.16 19.89
CA PRO A 84 1.27 -17.75 19.73
C PRO A 84 2.10 -17.11 18.59
N PRO A 85 1.55 -16.16 17.82
CA PRO A 85 2.22 -15.59 16.65
C PRO A 85 3.62 -15.02 16.94
N THR A 86 3.80 -14.40 18.11
CA THR A 86 5.08 -13.81 18.53
C THR A 86 6.14 -14.89 18.77
N ILE A 87 5.78 -15.99 19.42
CA ILE A 87 6.67 -17.13 19.66
C ILE A 87 6.97 -17.85 18.36
N ARG A 88 5.95 -18.09 17.53
CA ARG A 88 6.07 -18.70 16.21
C ARG A 88 7.14 -18.03 15.36
N ASN A 89 7.06 -16.70 15.22
CA ASN A 89 8.01 -15.94 14.42
C ASN A 89 9.46 -16.05 14.95
N LYS A 90 9.63 -16.02 16.27
CA LYS A 90 10.94 -16.17 16.92
C LYS A 90 11.55 -17.54 16.69
N VAL A 91 10.76 -18.60 16.81
CA VAL A 91 11.21 -19.98 16.54
C VAL A 91 11.59 -20.14 15.07
N ALA A 92 10.77 -19.64 14.15
CA ALA A 92 11.07 -19.67 12.71
C ALA A 92 12.42 -18.99 12.40
N ALA A 93 12.66 -17.80 12.96
CA ALA A 93 13.90 -17.07 12.76
C ALA A 93 15.13 -17.82 13.30
N ASN A 94 15.01 -18.45 14.48
CA ASN A 94 16.12 -19.19 15.08
C ASN A 94 16.43 -20.49 14.32
N ILE A 95 15.41 -21.21 13.82
CA ILE A 95 15.61 -22.37 12.94
C ILE A 95 16.38 -21.96 11.68
N VAL A 96 16.01 -20.82 11.07
CA VAL A 96 16.71 -20.30 9.88
C VAL A 96 18.17 -19.98 10.19
N LYS A 97 18.46 -19.32 11.31
CA LYS A 97 19.84 -19.03 11.73
C LYS A 97 20.67 -20.30 11.91
N GLY A 98 20.08 -21.32 12.54
CA GLY A 98 20.69 -22.64 12.68
C GLY A 98 21.04 -23.26 11.33
N VAL A 99 20.13 -23.24 10.35
CA VAL A 99 20.39 -23.78 9.00
C VAL A 99 21.46 -22.97 8.25
N ALA A 100 21.45 -21.64 8.34
CA ALA A 100 22.37 -20.77 7.62
C ALA A 100 23.82 -20.82 8.14
N GLY A 101 24.02 -21.22 9.39
CA GLY A 101 25.35 -21.37 10.00
C GLY A 101 26.17 -22.56 9.47
N HIS A 102 25.59 -23.42 8.63
CA HIS A 102 26.25 -24.61 8.10
C HIS A 102 26.39 -24.55 6.56
N THR A 103 27.60 -24.75 6.04
CA THR A 103 27.86 -24.78 4.58
C THR A 103 27.18 -25.99 3.95
N ILE A 104 26.27 -25.76 3.00
CA ILE A 104 25.48 -26.80 2.33
C ILE A 104 26.21 -27.19 1.04
N THR A 105 26.93 -28.31 1.05
CA THR A 105 27.60 -28.85 -0.15
C THR A 105 26.88 -30.04 -0.79
N ASP A 106 25.73 -30.46 -0.26
CA ASP A 106 25.02 -31.64 -0.77
C ASP A 106 23.56 -31.34 -1.15
N ASN A 107 23.21 -31.72 -2.38
CA ASN A 107 22.07 -31.26 -3.19
C ASN A 107 20.72 -31.92 -2.84
N THR A 108 20.59 -32.56 -1.69
CA THR A 108 19.37 -33.27 -1.26
C THR A 108 18.41 -32.42 -0.43
N ILE A 109 18.70 -31.14 -0.21
CA ILE A 109 17.71 -30.22 0.35
C ILE A 109 16.75 -29.83 -0.78
N THR A 110 15.55 -30.41 -0.78
CA THR A 110 14.52 -30.01 -1.74
C THR A 110 14.32 -28.50 -1.66
N LYS A 111 14.54 -27.81 -2.79
CA LYS A 111 14.40 -26.37 -3.02
C LYS A 111 13.18 -25.76 -2.31
N ALA A 112 12.09 -26.51 -2.17
CA ALA A 112 10.87 -26.15 -1.44
C ALA A 112 11.06 -25.87 0.07
N ALA A 113 11.87 -26.64 0.78
CA ALA A 113 12.09 -26.44 2.22
C ALA A 113 12.92 -25.18 2.50
N LEU A 114 13.94 -24.94 1.67
CA LEU A 114 14.74 -23.71 1.71
C LEU A 114 13.89 -22.49 1.27
N THR A 115 12.98 -22.67 0.32
CA THR A 115 12.07 -21.60 -0.14
C THR A 115 11.05 -21.22 0.95
N ALA A 116 10.50 -22.20 1.69
CA ALA A 116 9.59 -21.94 2.79
C ALA A 116 10.28 -21.22 3.97
N SER A 117 11.50 -21.61 4.32
CA SER A 117 12.28 -21.00 5.40
C SER A 117 12.75 -19.57 5.06
N THR A 118 13.19 -19.35 3.81
CA THR A 118 13.57 -18.01 3.34
C THR A 118 12.35 -17.08 3.30
N LYS A 119 11.18 -17.58 2.86
CA LYS A 119 9.93 -16.81 2.86
C LYS A 119 9.52 -16.37 4.27
N LEU A 120 9.69 -17.22 5.28
CA LEU A 120 9.39 -16.88 6.69
C LEU A 120 10.37 -15.84 7.26
N ALA A 121 11.67 -15.93 6.94
CA ALA A 121 12.66 -14.93 7.36
C ALA A 121 12.38 -13.55 6.73
N THR A 122 12.03 -13.53 5.44
CA THR A 122 11.63 -12.28 4.75
C THR A 122 10.38 -11.67 5.39
N ILE A 123 9.41 -12.48 5.81
CA ILE A 123 8.21 -12.01 6.51
C ILE A 123 8.56 -11.43 7.89
N ALA A 124 9.40 -12.10 8.69
CA ALA A 124 9.79 -11.61 10.00
C ALA A 124 10.51 -10.24 9.92
N THR A 125 11.48 -10.11 9.01
CA THR A 125 12.17 -8.84 8.78
C THR A 125 11.22 -7.76 8.24
N ALA A 126 10.26 -8.11 7.37
CA ALA A 126 9.25 -7.17 6.90
C ALA A 126 8.31 -6.69 8.01
N VAL A 127 7.94 -7.57 8.95
CA VAL A 127 7.11 -7.22 10.11
C VAL A 127 7.86 -6.29 11.07
N GLU A 128 9.13 -6.57 11.36
CA GLU A 128 9.96 -5.70 12.20
C GLU A 128 10.14 -4.32 11.56
N LYS A 129 10.50 -4.26 10.28
CA LYS A 129 10.59 -2.99 9.54
C LYS A 129 9.27 -2.22 9.58
N ARG A 130 8.15 -2.89 9.31
CA ARG A 130 6.81 -2.27 9.35
C ARG A 130 6.42 -1.78 10.73
N SER A 131 6.87 -2.43 11.80
CA SER A 131 6.59 -2.00 13.18
C SER A 131 7.34 -0.72 13.58
N ALA A 132 8.45 -0.42 12.91
CA ALA A 132 9.24 0.79 13.14
C ALA A 132 8.74 2.03 12.37
N LEU A 133 7.83 1.85 11.40
CA LEU A 133 7.28 2.94 10.60
C LEU A 133 6.28 3.80 11.39
N LYS A 134 6.32 5.12 11.17
CA LYS A 134 5.37 6.07 11.76
C LYS A 134 4.04 6.08 11.00
N ASP A 135 2.99 6.64 11.61
CA ASP A 135 1.64 6.70 11.01
C ASP A 135 1.63 7.37 9.61
N SER A 136 2.50 8.37 9.38
CA SER A 136 2.59 9.06 8.07
C SER A 136 3.18 8.21 6.95
N ASP A 137 3.76 7.05 7.28
CA ASP A 137 4.36 6.13 6.32
C ASP A 137 3.38 5.04 5.89
N PHE A 138 2.08 5.25 6.12
CA PHE A 138 1.01 4.36 5.70
C PHE A 138 -0.08 5.16 5.00
N ALA A 139 -0.59 4.63 3.89
CA ALA A 139 -1.71 5.25 3.19
C ALA A 139 -3.00 5.20 4.02
N LEU A 140 -3.16 4.20 4.90
CA LEU A 140 -4.35 4.09 5.74
C LEU A 140 -4.00 3.72 7.18
N VAL A 141 -4.40 4.59 8.11
CA VAL A 141 -4.31 4.37 9.54
C VAL A 141 -5.71 4.38 10.14
N ILE A 142 -6.12 3.26 10.73
CA ILE A 142 -7.41 3.09 11.38
C ILE A 142 -7.17 3.03 12.89
N LYS A 143 -7.66 4.04 13.61
CA LYS A 143 -7.59 4.11 15.07
C LYS A 143 -8.95 3.75 15.65
N THR A 144 -8.98 2.75 16.52
CA THR A 144 -10.12 2.39 17.36
C THR A 144 -9.75 2.62 18.83
N ALA A 145 -10.69 2.42 19.76
CA ALA A 145 -10.40 2.51 21.19
C ALA A 145 -9.36 1.46 21.65
N GLU A 146 -9.30 0.30 20.98
CA GLU A 146 -8.51 -0.85 21.41
C GLU A 146 -7.21 -1.02 20.60
N GLU A 147 -7.19 -0.57 19.34
CA GLU A 147 -6.07 -0.82 18.44
C GLU A 147 -5.86 0.28 17.38
N THR A 148 -4.60 0.42 16.96
CA THR A 148 -4.21 1.17 15.76
C THR A 148 -3.77 0.20 14.68
N ARG A 149 -4.54 0.12 13.59
CA ARG A 149 -4.20 -0.68 12.40
C ARG A 149 -3.57 0.21 11.34
N ARG A 150 -2.35 -0.13 10.93
CA ARG A 150 -1.59 0.56 9.88
C ARG A 150 -1.57 -0.30 8.63
N LEU A 151 -2.05 0.20 7.51
CA LEU A 151 -2.24 -0.54 6.27
C LEU A 151 -1.57 0.19 5.11
N TYR A 152 -1.01 -0.59 4.17
CA TYR A 152 -0.37 -0.11 2.94
C TYR A 152 0.79 0.86 3.22
N PRO A 153 1.99 0.34 3.55
CA PRO A 153 3.18 1.17 3.68
C PRO A 153 3.39 2.04 2.43
N ILE A 154 3.85 3.27 2.65
CA ILE A 154 4.22 4.25 1.62
C ILE A 154 5.54 4.95 2.01
N ASP A 155 6.40 4.24 2.75
CA ASP A 155 7.70 4.72 3.26
C ASP A 155 8.80 4.86 2.18
N SER A 156 8.49 4.46 0.94
CA SER A 156 9.40 4.56 -0.20
C SER A 156 8.63 4.72 -1.50
N GLU A 157 9.30 5.19 -2.55
CA GLU A 157 8.76 5.32 -3.90
C GLU A 157 8.13 4.01 -4.41
N ALA A 158 8.85 2.89 -4.27
CA ALA A 158 8.37 1.57 -4.69
C ALA A 158 7.10 1.13 -3.94
N MET A 159 6.95 1.53 -2.67
CA MET A 159 5.75 1.23 -1.88
C MET A 159 4.60 2.19 -2.23
N CYS A 160 4.88 3.46 -2.53
CA CYS A 160 3.90 4.39 -3.07
C CYS A 160 3.31 3.90 -4.41
N LYS A 161 4.16 3.42 -5.32
CA LYS A 161 3.71 2.82 -6.59
C LYS A 161 2.77 1.63 -6.38
N LYS A 162 3.15 0.68 -5.52
CA LYS A 162 2.28 -0.47 -5.16
C LYS A 162 0.98 -0.04 -4.49
N ALA A 163 1.02 1.00 -3.66
CA ALA A 163 -0.19 1.54 -3.03
C ALA A 163 -1.13 2.20 -4.05
N ALA A 164 -0.58 2.91 -5.04
CA ALA A 164 -1.34 3.50 -6.15
C ALA A 164 -2.02 2.41 -7.00
N GLU A 165 -1.27 1.40 -7.43
CA GLU A 165 -1.77 0.22 -8.16
C GLU A 165 -2.88 -0.49 -7.37
N TYR A 166 -2.64 -0.76 -6.08
CA TYR A 166 -3.64 -1.39 -5.22
C TYR A 166 -4.94 -0.57 -5.13
N PHE A 167 -4.82 0.75 -4.98
CA PHE A 167 -5.97 1.64 -4.91
C PHE A 167 -6.78 1.59 -6.20
N GLU A 168 -6.13 1.70 -7.35
CA GLU A 168 -6.79 1.63 -8.66
C GLU A 168 -7.58 0.34 -8.85
N GLU A 169 -7.00 -0.81 -8.49
CA GLU A 169 -7.64 -2.11 -8.62
C GLU A 169 -8.78 -2.35 -7.61
N ASN A 170 -8.69 -1.75 -6.41
CA ASN A 170 -9.52 -2.15 -5.27
C ASN A 170 -10.40 -1.02 -4.69
N TYR A 171 -10.34 0.22 -5.18
CA TYR A 171 -11.08 1.33 -4.57
C TYR A 171 -12.58 1.05 -4.45
N MET A 172 -13.18 0.36 -5.42
CA MET A 172 -14.61 0.01 -5.38
C MET A 172 -14.98 -0.94 -4.24
N ARG A 173 -14.05 -1.80 -3.82
CA ARG A 173 -14.20 -2.72 -2.69
C ARG A 173 -13.80 -2.09 -1.36
N MET A 174 -13.05 -0.98 -1.40
CA MET A 174 -12.65 -0.23 -0.23
C MET A 174 -13.85 0.53 0.35
N PRO A 175 -14.03 0.55 1.69
CA PRO A 175 -15.00 1.42 2.35
C PRO A 175 -14.84 2.87 1.90
N VAL A 176 -15.95 3.53 1.59
CA VAL A 176 -15.94 4.85 0.94
C VAL A 176 -15.20 5.89 1.79
N ASP A 177 -15.32 5.82 3.11
CA ASP A 177 -14.65 6.70 4.07
C ASP A 177 -13.13 6.51 4.16
N PHE A 178 -12.62 5.37 3.67
CA PHE A 178 -11.18 5.12 3.59
C PHE A 178 -10.57 5.59 2.27
N ARG A 179 -11.37 5.75 1.21
CA ARG A 179 -10.86 6.09 -0.12
C ARG A 179 -10.14 7.44 -0.16
N HIS A 180 -10.78 8.48 0.39
CA HIS A 180 -10.17 9.81 0.49
C HIS A 180 -8.94 9.81 1.40
N LYS A 181 -9.01 9.16 2.58
CA LYS A 181 -7.87 9.09 3.51
C LYS A 181 -6.66 8.44 2.84
N PHE A 182 -6.88 7.35 2.12
CA PHE A 182 -5.86 6.65 1.35
C PHE A 182 -5.26 7.53 0.27
N ALA A 183 -6.09 8.07 -0.62
CA ALA A 183 -5.64 8.89 -1.74
C ALA A 183 -4.91 10.15 -1.26
N PHE A 184 -5.41 10.79 -0.20
CA PHE A 184 -4.79 11.97 0.40
C PHE A 184 -3.40 11.66 0.99
N ALA A 185 -3.29 10.63 1.82
CA ALA A 185 -2.02 10.24 2.43
C ALA A 185 -0.98 9.84 1.38
N LEU A 186 -1.38 9.05 0.38
CA LEU A 186 -0.52 8.62 -0.71
C LEU A 186 0.03 9.81 -1.52
N THR A 187 -0.85 10.69 -2.00
CA THR A 187 -0.44 11.84 -2.83
C THR A 187 0.39 12.85 -2.05
N THR A 188 0.06 13.07 -0.78
CA THR A 188 0.84 13.94 0.11
C THR A 188 2.24 13.38 0.31
N LYS A 189 2.38 12.06 0.52
CA LYS A 189 3.69 11.42 0.69
C LYS A 189 4.53 11.49 -0.58
N ILE A 190 3.94 11.17 -1.75
CA ILE A 190 4.61 11.27 -3.05
C ILE A 190 5.12 12.69 -3.27
N ALA A 191 4.28 13.70 -3.06
CA ALA A 191 4.67 15.10 -3.23
C ALA A 191 5.74 15.55 -2.22
N SER A 192 5.64 15.13 -0.94
CA SER A 192 6.58 15.57 0.10
C SER A 192 7.98 14.97 -0.04
N GLU A 193 8.09 13.79 -0.65
CA GLU A 193 9.36 13.09 -0.83
C GLU A 193 9.88 13.21 -2.28
N GLU A 194 9.19 13.98 -3.12
CA GLU A 194 9.52 14.20 -4.54
C GLU A 194 9.65 12.89 -5.35
N TYR A 195 8.79 11.92 -5.04
CA TYR A 195 8.79 10.61 -5.72
C TYR A 195 8.19 10.71 -7.11
N ASP A 196 8.85 10.09 -8.09
CA ASP A 196 8.36 9.98 -9.47
C ASP A 196 7.41 8.78 -9.64
N VAL A 197 6.24 8.88 -8.99
CA VAL A 197 5.20 7.84 -9.04
C VAL A 197 4.03 8.34 -9.87
N PRO A 198 3.71 7.67 -11.00
CA PRO A 198 2.50 7.97 -11.76
C PRO A 198 1.26 7.77 -10.88
N ILE A 199 0.45 8.82 -10.72
CA ILE A 199 -0.77 8.78 -9.91
C ILE A 199 -1.97 8.52 -10.82
N PRO A 200 -2.72 7.42 -10.63
CA PRO A 200 -3.91 7.15 -11.41
C PRO A 200 -5.00 8.23 -11.23
N ASP A 201 -5.77 8.53 -12.27
CA ASP A 201 -6.87 9.52 -12.24
C ASP A 201 -7.88 9.27 -11.12
N ILE A 202 -8.09 7.99 -10.79
CA ILE A 202 -8.99 7.63 -9.70
C ILE A 202 -8.45 8.09 -8.34
N VAL A 203 -7.14 8.07 -8.12
CA VAL A 203 -6.52 8.65 -6.92
C VAL A 203 -6.72 10.17 -6.92
N HIS A 204 -6.56 10.81 -8.09
CA HIS A 204 -6.86 12.24 -8.25
C HIS A 204 -8.32 12.62 -7.96
N SER A 205 -9.25 11.68 -8.12
CA SER A 205 -10.66 11.90 -7.80
C SER A 205 -10.95 11.90 -6.29
N TYR A 206 -10.04 11.37 -5.48
CA TYR A 206 -10.22 11.24 -4.04
C TYR A 206 -9.21 12.03 -3.21
N HIS A 207 -8.11 12.57 -3.76
CA HIS A 207 -7.10 13.30 -2.96
C HIS A 207 -7.42 14.78 -2.70
N SER A 208 -8.39 15.38 -3.41
CA SER A 208 -8.64 16.82 -3.33
C SER A 208 -8.97 17.28 -1.90
N ASN A 209 -8.42 18.41 -1.48
CA ASN A 209 -8.85 19.14 -0.28
C ASN A 209 -9.87 20.26 -0.58
N SER A 210 -10.25 20.39 -1.85
CA SER A 210 -11.23 21.37 -2.32
C SER A 210 -12.54 20.67 -2.67
N PHE A 211 -13.63 21.42 -2.56
CA PHE A 211 -14.92 20.96 -3.05
C PHE A 211 -14.90 20.72 -4.56
N ASN A 212 -15.57 19.66 -4.99
CA ASN A 212 -16.00 19.49 -6.37
C ASN A 212 -16.75 20.76 -6.81
N PRO A 213 -16.37 21.40 -7.93
CA PRO A 213 -17.09 22.57 -8.45
C PRO A 213 -18.60 22.37 -8.63
N LEU A 214 -19.04 21.11 -8.81
CA LEU A 214 -20.45 20.74 -8.98
C LEU A 214 -21.14 20.31 -7.68
N ILE A 215 -20.50 20.45 -6.50
CA ILE A 215 -21.08 20.01 -5.23
C ILE A 215 -22.47 20.62 -4.97
N GLU A 216 -22.68 21.88 -5.35
CA GLU A 216 -23.98 22.51 -5.16
C GLU A 216 -25.07 21.84 -6.00
N HIS A 217 -24.79 21.50 -7.25
CA HIS A 217 -25.70 20.74 -8.12
C HIS A 217 -25.98 19.34 -7.58
N GLU A 218 -24.95 18.65 -7.07
CA GLU A 218 -25.06 17.33 -6.44
C GLU A 218 -25.99 17.36 -5.20
N LEU A 219 -25.90 18.43 -4.39
CA LEU A 219 -26.76 18.62 -3.22
C LEU A 219 -28.20 18.95 -3.61
N ILE A 220 -28.42 19.80 -4.62
CA ILE A 220 -29.77 20.12 -5.14
C ILE A 220 -30.45 18.86 -5.68
N ALA A 221 -29.75 18.05 -6.47
CA ALA A 221 -30.32 16.85 -7.08
C ALA A 221 -30.76 15.82 -6.02
N ARG A 222 -29.97 15.67 -4.93
CA ARG A 222 -30.34 14.83 -3.79
C ARG A 222 -31.51 15.41 -2.98
N GLU A 223 -31.50 16.73 -2.73
CA GLU A 223 -32.61 17.44 -2.08
C GLU A 223 -33.93 17.19 -2.82
N GLN A 224 -33.92 17.26 -4.15
CA GLN A 224 -35.12 17.01 -4.98
C GLN A 224 -35.56 15.54 -4.97
N SER A 225 -34.61 14.61 -4.86
CA SER A 225 -34.86 13.17 -4.93
C SER A 225 -35.26 12.55 -3.60
N ALA A 226 -34.96 13.20 -2.47
CA ALA A 226 -35.38 12.76 -1.16
C ALA A 226 -36.92 12.71 -1.06
N LYS A 227 -37.47 11.65 -0.45
CA LYS A 227 -38.93 11.49 -0.31
C LYS A 227 -39.46 12.18 0.95
N GLU A 228 -38.71 12.08 2.05
CA GLU A 228 -39.11 12.60 3.35
C GLU A 228 -38.76 14.09 3.49
N ALA A 229 -39.71 14.88 4.04
CA ALA A 229 -39.54 16.33 4.21
C ALA A 229 -38.38 16.68 5.16
N SER A 230 -38.17 15.88 6.21
CA SER A 230 -37.04 16.01 7.15
C SER A 230 -35.70 15.88 6.43
N ILE A 231 -35.54 14.85 5.59
CA ILE A 231 -34.31 14.60 4.82
C ILE A 231 -34.10 15.71 3.77
N LYS A 232 -35.16 16.18 3.09
CA LYS A 232 -35.08 17.36 2.20
C LYS A 232 -34.54 18.59 2.93
N GLN A 233 -35.07 18.87 4.11
CA GLN A 233 -34.63 20.01 4.91
C GLN A 233 -33.18 19.86 5.37
N ALA A 234 -32.74 18.63 5.68
CA ALA A 234 -31.35 18.35 6.02
C ALA A 234 -30.39 18.57 4.84
N TYR A 235 -30.75 18.15 3.61
CA TYR A 235 -29.98 18.47 2.41
C TYR A 235 -29.93 19.98 2.14
N ALA A 236 -31.06 20.68 2.26
CA ALA A 236 -31.13 22.12 2.09
C ALA A 236 -30.23 22.86 3.11
N LEU A 237 -30.18 22.37 4.35
CA LEU A 237 -29.30 22.90 5.39
C LEU A 237 -27.83 22.64 5.06
N LEU A 238 -27.49 21.42 4.65
CA LEU A 238 -26.13 21.05 4.22
C LEU A 238 -25.67 21.94 3.06
N ARG A 239 -26.54 22.15 2.05
CA ARG A 239 -26.29 23.04 0.92
C ARG A 239 -26.05 24.50 1.32
N LYS A 240 -26.76 25.01 2.33
CA LYS A 240 -26.53 26.38 2.83
C LYS A 240 -25.24 26.53 3.64
N GLN A 241 -24.68 25.44 4.14
CA GLN A 241 -23.58 25.47 5.10
C GLN A 241 -22.31 24.79 4.63
N TYR A 242 -22.28 24.13 3.46
CA TYR A 242 -21.16 23.27 3.09
C TYR A 242 -19.81 24.02 3.05
N THR A 243 -19.80 25.27 2.60
CA THR A 243 -18.61 26.13 2.54
C THR A 243 -18.03 26.51 3.91
N LYS A 244 -18.79 26.30 5.00
CA LYS A 244 -18.37 26.63 6.37
C LYS A 244 -17.64 25.49 7.09
N ALA A 245 -17.47 24.34 6.43
CA ALA A 245 -16.80 23.19 7.03
C ALA A 245 -15.82 22.55 6.05
N HIS A 246 -14.87 21.79 6.59
CA HIS A 246 -13.92 21.04 5.78
C HIS A 246 -14.64 20.01 4.89
N PRO A 247 -14.23 19.82 3.62
CA PRO A 247 -14.89 18.89 2.70
C PRO A 247 -15.09 17.47 3.25
N ILE A 248 -14.10 16.93 3.98
CA ILE A 248 -14.23 15.62 4.65
C ILE A 248 -15.49 15.52 5.55
N LYS A 249 -15.79 16.60 6.28
CA LYS A 249 -16.94 16.65 7.19
C LYS A 249 -18.23 16.68 6.39
N ILE A 250 -18.24 17.43 5.29
CA ILE A 250 -19.37 17.48 4.35
C ILE A 250 -19.60 16.12 3.71
N ALA A 251 -18.56 15.43 3.23
CA ALA A 251 -18.67 14.09 2.65
C ALA A 251 -19.22 13.07 3.66
N THR A 252 -18.78 13.17 4.92
CA THR A 252 -19.26 12.30 6.01
C THR A 252 -20.74 12.54 6.31
N LEU A 253 -21.15 13.81 6.44
CA LEU A 253 -22.54 14.19 6.67
C LEU A 253 -23.43 13.79 5.49
N LEU A 254 -22.97 14.07 4.26
CA LEU A 254 -23.66 13.72 3.03
C LEU A 254 -23.88 12.21 2.94
N ARG A 255 -22.88 11.39 3.29
CA ARG A 255 -23.03 9.93 3.34
C ARG A 255 -24.12 9.50 4.33
N GLY A 256 -24.17 10.12 5.51
CA GLY A 256 -25.22 9.83 6.50
C GLY A 256 -26.62 10.10 5.93
N LEU A 257 -26.80 11.26 5.30
CA LEU A 257 -28.05 11.63 4.64
C LEU A 257 -28.38 10.69 3.47
N ASP A 258 -27.40 10.36 2.61
CA ASP A 258 -27.59 9.45 1.48
C ASP A 258 -28.00 8.05 1.96
N LYS A 259 -27.48 7.60 3.10
CA LYS A 259 -27.89 6.33 3.71
C LYS A 259 -29.34 6.38 4.22
N GLU A 260 -29.71 7.42 4.95
CA GLU A 260 -31.09 7.61 5.45
C GLU A 260 -32.09 7.78 4.30
N ALA A 261 -31.68 8.44 3.22
CA ALA A 261 -32.50 8.64 2.02
C ALA A 261 -32.58 7.41 1.10
N GLY A 262 -31.80 6.35 1.37
CA GLY A 262 -31.70 5.18 0.48
C GLY A 262 -30.97 5.46 -0.85
N LEU A 263 -30.13 6.50 -0.89
CA LEU A 263 -29.35 6.93 -2.06
C LEU A 263 -27.92 6.35 -2.09
N GLU A 264 -27.42 5.76 -0.99
CA GLU A 264 -26.03 5.23 -0.90
C GLU A 264 -25.72 4.18 -2.00
N SER A 265 -26.70 3.36 -2.37
CA SER A 265 -26.59 2.35 -3.43
C SER A 265 -27.19 2.79 -4.78
N SER A 266 -27.54 4.07 -4.92
CA SER A 266 -28.14 4.58 -6.15
C SER A 266 -27.12 4.61 -7.28
N ARG A 267 -27.52 4.11 -8.46
CA ARG A 267 -26.73 4.25 -9.70
C ARG A 267 -26.80 5.66 -10.30
N PHE A 268 -27.74 6.49 -9.84
CA PHE A 268 -27.98 7.83 -10.38
C PHE A 268 -27.14 8.90 -9.69
N PHE A 269 -26.62 8.60 -8.50
CA PHE A 269 -25.82 9.52 -7.71
C PHE A 269 -24.41 8.98 -7.55
N LYS A 270 -23.42 9.86 -7.67
CA LYS A 270 -22.07 9.56 -7.19
C LYS A 270 -22.12 9.25 -5.70
N ASN A 271 -21.21 8.42 -5.19
CA ASN A 271 -21.10 8.26 -3.74
C ASN A 271 -20.75 9.61 -3.09
N ALA A 272 -21.13 9.82 -1.83
CA ALA A 272 -20.97 11.09 -1.13
C ALA A 272 -19.54 11.66 -1.17
N TYR A 273 -18.51 10.82 -1.11
CA TYR A 273 -17.11 11.27 -1.19
C TYR A 273 -16.75 11.69 -2.61
N ALA A 274 -17.13 10.92 -3.63
CA ALA A 274 -16.94 11.31 -5.03
C ALA A 274 -17.76 12.56 -5.40
N ALA A 275 -18.95 12.77 -4.81
CA ALA A 275 -19.72 14.00 -5.00
C ALA A 275 -19.00 15.22 -4.43
N VAL A 276 -18.35 15.07 -3.27
CA VAL A 276 -17.65 16.17 -2.57
C VAL A 276 -16.24 16.42 -3.10
N PHE A 277 -15.49 15.39 -3.46
CA PHE A 277 -14.07 15.47 -3.83
C PHE A 277 -13.79 15.23 -5.31
N GLY A 278 -14.69 14.55 -6.02
CA GLY A 278 -14.47 14.16 -7.40
C GLY A 278 -14.32 15.38 -8.30
N LYS A 279 -13.34 15.34 -9.20
CA LYS A 279 -13.36 16.18 -10.39
C LYS A 279 -14.39 15.61 -11.33
N ASP A 280 -15.24 16.45 -11.90
CA ASP A 280 -16.20 15.95 -12.88
C ASP A 280 -15.46 15.56 -14.16
N THR A 281 -15.32 14.26 -14.41
CA THR A 281 -14.71 13.76 -15.65
C THR A 281 -15.63 13.94 -16.86
N SER A 282 -16.93 14.24 -16.64
CA SER A 282 -17.90 14.60 -17.68
C SER A 282 -17.86 16.06 -18.08
N VAL A 283 -17.39 16.96 -17.21
CA VAL A 283 -16.73 18.16 -17.70
C VAL A 283 -15.43 17.65 -18.29
N LYS A 284 -15.47 17.32 -19.59
CA LYS A 284 -14.28 17.52 -20.40
C LYS A 284 -13.92 18.99 -20.18
N GLN A 285 -13.12 19.29 -19.16
CA GLN A 285 -12.04 20.23 -19.35
C GLN A 285 -11.48 19.81 -20.70
N ALA A 286 -11.57 20.67 -21.71
CA ALA A 286 -10.97 20.41 -22.99
C ALA A 286 -9.62 19.78 -22.66
N SER A 287 -9.51 18.48 -22.96
CA SER A 287 -8.36 17.69 -22.55
C SER A 287 -7.14 18.52 -22.91
N ASP A 288 -6.20 18.73 -21.98
CA ASP A 288 -4.85 19.12 -22.37
C ASP A 288 -4.50 18.18 -23.50
N VAL A 289 -4.45 18.73 -24.71
CA VAL A 289 -4.40 17.89 -25.87
C VAL A 289 -2.98 17.35 -25.89
N THR A 290 -2.76 16.18 -25.32
CA THR A 290 -1.58 15.39 -25.60
C THR A 290 -1.74 14.87 -27.02
N ILE A 291 -1.51 15.77 -27.99
CA ILE A 291 -1.28 15.34 -29.35
C ILE A 291 0.08 14.65 -29.34
N GLN A 292 0.06 13.33 -29.35
CA GLN A 292 1.11 12.58 -30.01
C GLN A 292 1.03 12.87 -31.51
N GLY A 293 1.67 13.96 -31.88
CA GLY A 293 1.89 14.37 -33.25
C GLY A 293 3.13 15.22 -33.22
N ASN A 294 4.13 14.87 -34.02
CA ASN A 294 5.26 15.74 -34.27
C ASN A 294 4.71 17.05 -34.87
N TYR A 295 4.40 18.02 -34.02
CA TYR A 295 4.03 19.34 -34.49
C TYR A 295 5.29 20.05 -34.93
N GLN A 296 5.42 20.19 -36.24
CA GLN A 296 6.33 21.14 -36.85
C GLN A 296 5.71 22.53 -36.68
N PHE A 297 5.88 23.11 -35.50
CA PHE A 297 5.74 24.55 -35.32
C PHE A 297 7.09 25.19 -35.70
N ASP A 298 7.07 26.12 -36.65
CA ASP A 298 8.24 26.94 -36.96
C ASP A 298 8.23 28.18 -36.03
N PRO A 299 9.17 28.28 -35.07
CA PRO A 299 9.18 29.38 -34.12
C PRO A 299 9.27 30.74 -34.77
N SER A 300 9.86 30.85 -35.97
CA SER A 300 10.01 32.12 -36.70
C SER A 300 8.68 32.83 -36.94
N THR A 301 7.56 32.10 -36.96
CA THR A 301 6.21 32.66 -37.13
C THR A 301 5.80 33.60 -36.00
N LEU A 302 6.40 33.50 -34.80
CA LEU A 302 6.11 34.36 -33.64
C LEU A 302 6.35 35.85 -33.91
N GLN A 303 7.32 36.18 -34.77
CA GLN A 303 7.63 37.56 -35.15
C GLN A 303 6.43 38.35 -35.66
N THR A 304 5.45 37.65 -36.26
CA THR A 304 4.29 38.28 -36.90
C THR A 304 2.99 38.08 -36.13
N MET A 305 3.03 37.39 -34.98
CA MET A 305 1.82 37.07 -34.25
C MET A 305 1.36 38.23 -33.34
N PRO A 306 0.04 38.48 -33.26
CA PRO A 306 -0.49 39.50 -32.37
C PRO A 306 -0.39 39.07 -30.89
N TYR A 307 0.05 39.98 -30.01
CA TYR A 307 0.15 39.75 -28.56
C TYR A 307 -1.19 39.34 -27.93
N GLU A 308 -2.31 39.82 -28.49
CA GLU A 308 -3.66 39.55 -28.02
C GLU A 308 -3.96 38.06 -27.89
N LYS A 309 -3.33 37.22 -28.72
CA LYS A 309 -3.48 35.76 -28.66
C LYS A 309 -2.75 35.10 -27.49
N PHE A 310 -1.80 35.80 -26.87
CA PHE A 310 -0.94 35.28 -25.80
C PHE A 310 -1.20 35.99 -24.45
N GLN A 311 -2.29 36.76 -24.37
CA GLN A 311 -2.70 37.42 -23.13
C GLN A 311 -2.95 36.39 -22.02
N GLY A 312 -2.26 36.56 -20.90
CA GLY A 312 -2.30 35.64 -19.76
C GLY A 312 -1.15 34.62 -19.72
N MET A 313 -0.36 34.49 -20.80
CA MET A 313 0.85 33.65 -20.82
C MET A 313 2.12 34.48 -20.67
N PHE A 314 2.16 35.65 -21.31
CA PHE A 314 3.30 36.58 -21.27
C PHE A 314 2.84 37.99 -20.93
N THR A 315 3.74 38.79 -20.35
CA THR A 315 3.59 40.24 -20.34
C THR A 315 3.83 40.80 -21.75
N PRO A 316 3.36 42.01 -22.09
CA PRO A 316 3.66 42.64 -23.38
C PRO A 316 5.16 42.75 -23.65
N GLU A 317 5.94 43.04 -22.61
CA GLU A 317 7.39 43.17 -22.67
C GLU A 317 8.05 41.81 -22.97
N ASP A 318 7.70 40.75 -22.22
CA ASP A 318 8.24 39.39 -22.44
C ASP A 318 7.90 38.86 -23.84
N PHE A 319 6.68 39.14 -24.32
CA PHE A 319 6.29 38.74 -25.67
C PHE A 319 7.05 39.51 -26.75
N THR A 320 7.32 40.79 -26.53
CA THR A 320 8.14 41.60 -27.46
C THR A 320 9.57 41.04 -27.55
N GLU A 321 10.16 40.63 -26.42
CA GLU A 321 11.47 39.97 -26.41
C GLU A 321 11.42 38.61 -27.13
N LEU A 322 10.36 37.83 -26.91
CA LEU A 322 10.14 36.58 -27.62
C LEU A 322 10.01 36.79 -29.14
N GLN A 323 9.36 37.87 -29.60
CA GLN A 323 9.29 38.22 -31.02
C GLN A 323 10.64 38.65 -31.60
N ALA A 324 11.49 39.30 -30.81
CA ALA A 324 12.81 39.76 -31.25
C ALA A 324 13.79 38.60 -31.48
N SER A 325 13.62 37.46 -30.81
CA SER A 325 14.46 36.25 -30.96
C SER A 325 13.61 34.98 -30.88
N PRO A 326 12.80 34.70 -31.90
CA PRO A 326 11.71 33.73 -31.81
C PRO A 326 12.17 32.28 -31.67
N VAL A 327 13.30 31.90 -32.27
CA VAL A 327 13.79 30.51 -32.22
C VAL A 327 14.44 30.23 -30.86
N GLU A 328 15.38 31.09 -30.46
CA GLU A 328 16.10 30.97 -29.19
C GLU A 328 15.17 31.21 -27.99
N GLY A 329 14.30 32.22 -28.08
CA GLY A 329 13.32 32.54 -27.06
C GLY A 329 12.32 31.40 -26.86
N TYR A 330 11.78 30.83 -27.95
CA TYR A 330 10.89 29.67 -27.87
C TYR A 330 11.60 28.45 -27.26
N ALA A 331 12.83 28.13 -27.71
CA ALA A 331 13.60 27.00 -27.19
C ALA A 331 13.95 27.15 -25.69
N ALA A 332 14.04 28.38 -25.18
CA ALA A 332 14.32 28.67 -23.78
C ALA A 332 13.08 28.56 -22.87
N LEU A 333 11.86 28.51 -23.42
CA LEU A 333 10.64 28.35 -22.62
C LEU A 333 10.57 26.95 -21.99
N PRO A 334 9.97 26.81 -20.78
CA PRO A 334 9.59 25.50 -20.27
C PRO A 334 8.66 24.76 -21.25
N THR A 335 8.77 23.43 -21.33
CA THR A 335 8.06 22.59 -22.31
C THR A 335 6.56 22.86 -22.39
N ILE A 336 5.90 23.06 -21.24
CA ILE A 336 4.46 23.35 -21.18
C ILE A 336 4.13 24.66 -21.92
N TYR A 337 4.97 25.70 -21.80
CA TYR A 337 4.75 26.96 -22.50
C TYR A 337 5.09 26.87 -23.99
N GLN A 338 6.08 26.05 -24.38
CA GLN A 338 6.37 25.77 -25.78
C GLN A 338 5.15 25.15 -26.48
N GLU A 339 4.53 24.14 -25.86
CA GLU A 339 3.35 23.47 -26.38
C GLU A 339 2.15 24.43 -26.49
N GLN A 340 1.92 25.25 -25.47
CA GLN A 340 0.84 26.24 -25.49
C GLN A 340 1.03 27.29 -26.59
N VAL A 341 2.27 27.76 -26.79
CA VAL A 341 2.61 28.71 -27.86
C VAL A 341 2.38 28.10 -29.24
N ALA A 342 2.81 26.85 -29.46
CA ALA A 342 2.60 26.13 -30.71
C ALA A 342 1.10 25.93 -31.02
N ASN A 343 0.29 25.61 -30.00
CA ASN A 343 -1.14 25.42 -30.14
C ASN A 343 -1.88 26.72 -30.50
N ILE A 344 -1.53 27.85 -29.87
CA ILE A 344 -2.09 29.17 -30.19
C ILE A 344 -1.72 29.57 -31.63
N ALA A 345 -0.46 29.33 -32.01
CA ALA A 345 0.05 29.65 -33.32
C ALA A 345 -0.68 28.89 -34.45
N GLN A 346 -1.06 27.64 -34.20
CA GLN A 346 -1.79 26.80 -35.15
C GLN A 346 -3.32 27.01 -35.11
N GLY A 347 -3.82 27.89 -34.24
CA GLY A 347 -5.25 28.16 -34.09
C GLY A 347 -6.04 27.02 -33.46
N ALA A 348 -5.38 26.19 -32.65
CA ALA A 348 -5.96 25.01 -32.01
C ALA A 348 -6.53 25.27 -30.60
N MET A 349 -6.54 26.53 -30.14
CA MET A 349 -7.12 26.96 -28.85
C MET A 349 -8.22 28.00 -29.03
#